data_AF-A0A7S1Z706-F1
#
_entry.id   AF-A0A7S1Z706-F1
#
_cell.length_a   1.000
_cell.length_b   1.000
_cell.length_c   1.000
_cell.angle_alpha   90.00
_cell.angle_beta   90.00
_cell.angle_gamma   90.00
#
_symmetry.space_group_name_H-M   'P 1'
#
loop_
_entity.id
_entity.type
_entity.pdbx_description
1 polymer ?
#
loop_
_entity_poly.entity_id
_entity_poly.type
_entity_poly.pdbx_seq_one_letter_code
_entity_poly.pdbx_strand_id
1 'polypeptide(L)'
;FLIYNLSSTITFSIYCNQLCQMAISFNIVMLIVFGWNQNQFAKKVERPMHIIIFTLALSIAITPLSTQNYNPWCGHCNYFVMHDKCSSGKDEEELCAVRGNETVKFVMSILYRVLLSSALIFCTIAMVWVYLHVRRQELRMQQYNFRGSIQQTHRESKRIRKILSLYTLSLYLTYGIALLGVLLPLPYNGLFLTRPLTPFLGFLNMLVYFLPNCLKYQRDH
;
A
#
# COMPACT_ATOMS: atom_id res chain seq x y z
N PHE A 1 -10.95 17.27 -20.77
CA PHE A 1 -9.67 16.52 -20.80
C PHE A 1 -8.88 16.64 -19.49
N LEU A 2 -8.70 17.84 -18.90
CA LEU A 2 -7.98 18.02 -17.62
C LEU A 2 -8.57 17.26 -16.41
N ILE A 3 -9.90 17.13 -16.30
CA ILE A 3 -10.56 16.39 -15.19
C ILE A 3 -10.36 14.86 -15.30
N TYR A 4 -10.20 14.35 -16.54
CA TYR A 4 -9.91 12.93 -16.76
C TYR A 4 -8.47 12.57 -16.33
N ASN A 5 -7.50 13.48 -16.50
CA ASN A 5 -6.12 13.28 -16.05
C ASN A 5 -5.98 13.24 -14.52
N LEU A 6 -6.75 14.06 -13.78
CA LEU A 6 -6.69 14.05 -12.31
C LEU A 6 -7.24 12.75 -11.72
N SER A 7 -8.08 12.04 -12.47
CA SER A 7 -8.86 10.93 -11.93
C SER A 7 -8.25 9.57 -12.19
N SER A 8 -7.60 9.37 -13.34
CA SER A 8 -6.67 8.24 -13.52
C SER A 8 -5.61 8.24 -12.40
N THR A 9 -5.21 9.43 -11.94
CA THR A 9 -4.23 9.61 -10.86
C THR A 9 -4.66 8.97 -9.52
N ILE A 10 -5.95 8.99 -9.14
CA ILE A 10 -6.39 8.46 -7.83
C ILE A 10 -6.45 6.94 -7.82
N THR A 11 -7.09 6.33 -8.82
CA THR A 11 -7.12 4.86 -8.93
C THR A 11 -5.70 4.33 -9.10
N PHE A 12 -4.90 4.95 -9.97
CA PHE A 12 -3.48 4.66 -10.12
C PHE A 12 -2.72 4.77 -8.80
N SER A 13 -3.00 5.82 -8.01
CA SER A 13 -2.36 6.05 -6.70
C SER A 13 -2.62 4.91 -5.73
N ILE A 14 -3.83 4.35 -5.66
CA ILE A 14 -4.12 3.25 -4.71
C ILE A 14 -3.32 1.98 -5.06
N TYR A 15 -3.35 1.55 -6.32
CA TYR A 15 -2.60 0.37 -6.77
C TYR A 15 -1.09 0.59 -6.61
N CYS A 16 -0.59 1.75 -7.04
CA CYS A 16 0.80 2.12 -6.89
C CYS A 16 1.22 2.12 -5.40
N ASN A 17 0.41 2.68 -4.50
CA ASN A 17 0.69 2.67 -3.07
C ASN A 17 0.79 1.24 -2.51
N GLN A 18 -0.13 0.33 -2.87
CA GLN A 18 -0.08 -1.07 -2.42
C GLN A 18 1.19 -1.78 -2.90
N LEU A 19 1.51 -1.65 -4.20
CA LEU A 19 2.71 -2.21 -4.80
C LEU A 19 3.98 -1.62 -4.16
N CYS A 20 4.00 -0.32 -3.89
CA CYS A 20 5.08 0.36 -3.18
C CYS A 20 5.23 -0.14 -1.74
N GLN A 21 4.14 -0.47 -1.03
CA GLN A 21 4.25 -1.08 0.30
C GLN A 21 4.88 -2.47 0.28
N MET A 22 4.52 -3.30 -0.72
CA MET A 22 5.17 -4.60 -0.92
C MET A 22 6.66 -4.42 -1.21
N ALA A 23 7.00 -3.46 -2.07
CA ALA A 23 8.39 -3.09 -2.37
C ALA A 23 9.17 -2.66 -1.12
N ILE A 24 8.60 -1.80 -0.28
CA ILE A 24 9.22 -1.36 0.98
C ILE A 24 9.41 -2.55 1.93
N SER A 25 8.38 -3.38 2.09
CA SER A 25 8.47 -4.58 2.95
C SER A 25 9.54 -5.55 2.44
N PHE A 26 9.63 -5.74 1.13
CA PHE A 26 10.67 -6.54 0.50
C PHE A 26 12.06 -5.95 0.75
N ASN A 27 12.23 -4.64 0.57
CA ASN A 27 13.50 -3.95 0.87
C ASN A 27 13.94 -4.18 2.32
N ILE A 28 13.03 -4.02 3.29
CA ILE A 28 13.30 -4.27 4.71
C ILE A 28 13.77 -5.71 4.94
N VAL A 29 13.12 -6.70 4.32
CA VAL A 29 13.53 -8.11 4.41
C VAL A 29 14.94 -8.29 3.83
N MET A 30 15.22 -7.75 2.65
CA MET A 30 16.54 -7.89 2.01
C MET A 30 17.67 -7.27 2.85
N LEU A 31 17.45 -6.09 3.42
CA LEU A 31 18.45 -5.41 4.25
C LEU A 31 18.66 -6.11 5.60
N ILE A 32 17.58 -6.47 6.30
CA ILE A 32 17.67 -6.99 7.67
C ILE A 32 17.93 -8.49 7.71
N VAL A 33 17.20 -9.27 6.92
CA VAL A 33 17.26 -10.75 6.97
C VAL A 33 18.41 -11.27 6.13
N PHE A 34 18.61 -10.73 4.93
CA PHE A 34 19.66 -11.17 4.02
C PHE A 34 20.97 -10.38 4.17
N GLY A 35 20.99 -9.32 4.99
CA GLY A 35 22.19 -8.50 5.21
C GLY A 35 22.68 -7.80 3.95
N TRP A 36 21.78 -7.51 2.99
CA TRP A 36 22.18 -6.82 1.77
C TRP A 36 22.60 -5.39 2.07
N ASN A 37 23.59 -4.91 1.32
CA ASN A 37 23.92 -3.49 1.30
C ASN A 37 22.95 -2.72 0.40
N GLN A 38 22.69 -1.45 0.73
CA GLN A 38 21.84 -0.55 -0.09
C GLN A 38 22.28 -0.52 -1.56
N ASN A 39 23.60 -0.49 -1.80
CA ASN A 39 24.16 -0.51 -3.15
C ASN A 39 23.85 -1.80 -3.93
N GLN A 40 23.74 -2.95 -3.25
CA GLN A 40 23.40 -4.21 -3.88
C GLN A 40 21.90 -4.25 -4.23
N PHE A 41 21.06 -3.79 -3.30
CA PHE A 41 19.62 -3.69 -3.52
C PHE A 41 19.28 -2.76 -4.70
N ALA A 42 19.85 -1.54 -4.70
CA ALA A 42 19.62 -0.54 -5.74
C ALA A 42 20.00 -1.05 -7.14
N LYS A 43 21.15 -1.74 -7.25
CA LYS A 43 21.64 -2.26 -8.53
C LYS A 43 20.84 -3.45 -9.04
N LYS A 44 20.42 -4.37 -8.16
CA LYS A 44 19.85 -5.66 -8.57
C LYS A 44 18.32 -5.71 -8.57
N VAL A 45 17.66 -4.96 -7.68
CA VAL A 45 16.23 -5.13 -7.38
C VAL A 45 15.43 -3.86 -7.64
N GLU A 46 15.94 -2.69 -7.26
CA GLU A 46 15.15 -1.46 -7.29
C GLU A 46 14.65 -1.10 -8.70
N ARG A 47 15.54 -1.14 -9.70
CA ARG A 47 15.17 -0.88 -11.11
C ARG A 47 14.10 -1.83 -11.66
N PRO A 48 14.28 -3.17 -11.64
CA PRO A 48 13.25 -4.08 -12.16
C PRO A 48 11.94 -3.96 -11.38
N MET A 49 12.00 -3.73 -10.07
CA MET A 49 10.82 -3.52 -9.23
C MET A 49 10.03 -2.29 -9.67
N HIS A 50 10.66 -1.13 -9.89
CA HIS A 50 9.96 0.06 -10.38
C HIS A 50 9.34 -0.16 -11.76
N ILE A 51 10.02 -0.85 -12.68
CA ILE A 51 9.49 -1.18 -14.00
C ILE A 51 8.23 -2.05 -13.86
N ILE A 52 8.25 -3.07 -13.00
CA ILE A 52 7.10 -3.95 -12.76
C ILE A 52 5.94 -3.15 -12.16
N ILE A 53 6.20 -2.33 -11.13
CA ILE A 53 5.16 -1.54 -10.47
C ILE A 53 4.52 -0.57 -11.46
N PHE A 54 5.33 0.13 -12.25
CA PHE A 54 4.84 1.10 -13.22
C PHE A 54 4.04 0.43 -14.33
N THR A 55 4.51 -0.69 -14.89
CA THR A 55 3.80 -1.41 -15.97
C THR A 55 2.47 -1.99 -15.48
N LEU A 56 2.42 -2.56 -14.28
CA LEU A 56 1.18 -3.05 -13.66
C LEU A 56 0.20 -1.91 -13.35
N ALA A 57 0.67 -0.81 -12.77
CA ALA A 57 -0.21 0.32 -12.45
C ALA A 57 -0.76 0.99 -13.72
N LEU A 58 0.06 1.09 -14.77
CA LEU A 58 -0.34 1.65 -16.06
C LEU A 58 -1.37 0.76 -16.78
N SER A 59 -1.17 -0.57 -16.79
CA SER A 59 -2.11 -1.49 -17.44
C SER A 59 -3.49 -1.47 -16.76
N ILE A 60 -3.52 -1.40 -15.43
CA ILE A 60 -4.77 -1.28 -14.66
C ILE A 60 -5.45 0.08 -14.92
N ALA A 61 -4.69 1.16 -15.11
CA ALA A 61 -5.26 2.48 -15.42
C ALA A 61 -5.80 2.59 -16.87
N ILE A 62 -5.17 1.93 -17.84
CA ILE A 62 -5.60 1.96 -19.25
C ILE A 62 -6.88 1.15 -19.47
N THR A 63 -7.06 0.04 -18.75
CA THR A 63 -8.17 -0.89 -19.03
C THR A 63 -9.56 -0.22 -18.89
N PRO A 64 -9.91 0.53 -17.82
CA PRO A 64 -11.20 1.21 -17.73
C PRO A 64 -11.37 2.37 -18.72
N LEU A 65 -10.26 2.91 -19.25
CA LEU A 65 -10.28 3.95 -20.28
C LEU A 65 -10.80 3.38 -21.61
N SER A 66 -10.33 2.19 -21.99
CA SER A 66 -10.73 1.53 -23.24
C SER A 66 -12.23 1.19 -23.29
N THR A 67 -12.86 0.99 -22.12
CA THR A 67 -14.29 0.64 -22.02
C THR A 67 -15.18 1.78 -21.52
N GLN A 68 -14.64 3.00 -21.45
CA GLN A 68 -15.34 4.20 -20.96
C GLN A 68 -15.94 4.06 -19.55
N ASN A 69 -15.35 3.21 -18.69
CA ASN A 69 -15.83 2.95 -17.33
C ASN A 69 -15.49 4.07 -16.33
N TYR A 70 -14.65 5.04 -16.71
CA TYR A 70 -14.35 6.19 -15.85
C TYR A 70 -15.53 7.16 -15.81
N ASN A 71 -16.21 7.20 -14.66
CA ASN A 71 -17.36 8.07 -14.39
C ASN A 71 -17.09 8.97 -13.17
N PRO A 72 -17.67 10.19 -13.11
CA PRO A 72 -17.46 11.11 -11.99
C PRO A 72 -18.25 10.70 -10.74
N TRP A 73 -17.58 10.67 -9.58
CA TRP A 73 -18.14 10.39 -8.26
C TRP A 73 -17.54 11.36 -7.24
N CYS A 74 -18.34 12.21 -6.59
CA CYS A 74 -17.90 13.13 -5.51
C CYS A 74 -16.53 13.82 -5.77
N GLY A 75 -16.35 14.46 -6.93
CA GLY A 75 -15.13 15.22 -7.25
C GLY A 75 -13.92 14.41 -7.72
N HIS A 76 -14.06 13.09 -7.93
CA HIS A 76 -13.05 12.22 -8.54
C HIS A 76 -13.69 11.34 -9.63
N CYS A 77 -12.97 10.82 -10.62
CA CYS A 77 -13.50 9.71 -11.43
C CYS A 77 -13.17 8.36 -10.80
N ASN A 78 -14.13 7.46 -10.88
CA ASN A 78 -14.01 6.08 -10.41
C ASN A 78 -14.54 5.12 -11.49
N TYR A 79 -14.16 3.86 -11.43
CA TYR A 79 -14.54 2.84 -12.40
C TYR A 79 -15.87 2.17 -11.99
N PHE A 80 -16.98 2.88 -12.14
CA PHE A 80 -18.32 2.32 -11.88
C PHE A 80 -19.20 2.46 -13.12
N VAL A 81 -20.24 1.65 -13.20
CA VAL A 81 -21.23 1.78 -14.27
C VAL A 81 -22.22 2.86 -13.85
N MET A 82 -22.38 3.85 -14.72
CA MET A 82 -23.34 4.94 -14.50
C MET A 82 -24.60 4.64 -15.32
N HIS A 83 -25.72 4.53 -14.62
CA HIS A 83 -27.03 4.52 -15.24
C HIS A 83 -27.47 5.98 -15.34
N ASP A 84 -27.50 6.54 -16.55
CA ASP A 84 -28.04 7.88 -16.73
C ASP A 84 -29.53 7.86 -16.36
N LYS A 85 -29.94 8.88 -15.58
CA LYS A 85 -31.35 9.07 -15.27
C LYS A 85 -32.03 9.45 -16.57
N CYS A 86 -32.86 8.55 -17.12
CA CYS A 86 -33.74 8.88 -18.22
C CYS A 86 -34.52 10.15 -17.87
N SER A 87 -34.48 11.14 -18.76
CA SER A 87 -35.38 12.29 -18.64
C SER A 87 -36.79 11.73 -18.70
N SER A 88 -37.61 12.08 -17.71
CA SER A 88 -39.00 11.63 -17.57
C SER A 88 -39.90 12.28 -18.64
N GLY A 89 -39.57 12.13 -19.92
CA GLY A 89 -40.51 12.36 -21.01
C GLY A 89 -41.58 11.26 -20.94
N LYS A 90 -42.86 11.65 -20.93
CA LYS A 90 -43.99 10.76 -20.63
C LYS A 90 -44.26 9.72 -21.72
N ASP A 91 -43.66 9.87 -22.88
CA ASP A 91 -43.93 9.05 -24.04
C ASP A 91 -42.59 8.59 -24.61
N GLU A 92 -42.50 7.27 -24.82
CA GLU A 92 -41.38 6.51 -25.38
C GLU A 92 -40.43 5.82 -24.39
N GLU A 93 -40.26 4.54 -24.67
CA GLU A 93 -39.38 3.53 -24.08
C GLU A 93 -37.91 3.90 -24.36
N GLU A 94 -37.50 5.10 -23.96
CA GLU A 94 -36.19 5.66 -24.26
C GLU A 94 -35.12 4.82 -23.53
N LEU A 95 -34.34 4.07 -24.31
CA LEU A 95 -33.23 3.25 -23.82
C LEU A 95 -32.30 4.15 -23.00
N CYS A 96 -32.34 4.05 -21.67
CA CYS A 96 -31.39 4.78 -20.83
C CYS A 96 -29.97 4.38 -21.24
N ALA A 97 -29.15 5.35 -21.66
CA ALA A 97 -27.78 5.09 -22.03
C ALA A 97 -27.01 4.58 -20.80
N VAL A 98 -26.60 3.31 -20.83
CA VAL A 98 -25.73 2.74 -19.79
C VAL A 98 -24.29 3.02 -20.19
N ARG A 99 -23.59 3.84 -19.39
CA ARG A 99 -22.19 4.15 -19.64
C ARG A 99 -21.28 3.20 -18.85
N GLY A 100 -20.53 2.40 -19.60
CA GLY A 100 -19.53 1.46 -19.09
C GLY A 100 -19.97 0.00 -19.18
N ASN A 101 -19.07 -0.89 -18.78
CA ASN A 101 -19.27 -2.34 -18.85
C ASN A 101 -19.23 -2.95 -17.43
N GLU A 102 -20.31 -3.65 -17.03
CA GLU A 102 -20.43 -4.34 -15.73
C GLU A 102 -19.40 -5.45 -15.57
N THR A 103 -19.06 -6.18 -16.63
CA THR A 103 -18.02 -7.22 -16.60
C THR A 103 -16.66 -6.61 -16.23
N VAL A 104 -16.31 -5.46 -16.80
CA VAL A 104 -15.04 -4.78 -16.50
C VAL A 104 -15.01 -4.28 -15.05
N LYS A 105 -16.12 -3.71 -14.57
CA LYS A 105 -16.26 -3.30 -13.15
C LYS A 105 -16.08 -4.49 -12.21
N PHE A 106 -16.70 -5.62 -12.53
CA PHE A 106 -16.57 -6.85 -11.74
C PHE A 106 -15.13 -7.38 -11.72
N VAL A 107 -14.48 -7.49 -12.89
CA VAL A 107 -13.08 -7.92 -13.01
C VAL A 107 -12.14 -6.99 -12.23
N MET A 108 -12.31 -5.67 -12.36
CA MET A 108 -11.49 -4.70 -11.63
C MET A 108 -11.70 -4.76 -10.12
N SER A 109 -12.95 -4.97 -9.67
CA SER A 109 -13.25 -5.16 -8.25
C SER A 109 -12.59 -6.42 -7.68
N ILE A 110 -12.61 -7.53 -8.42
CA ILE A 110 -11.90 -8.76 -8.03
C ILE A 110 -10.39 -8.53 -8.00
N LEU A 111 -9.83 -7.93 -9.06
CA LEU A 111 -8.40 -7.67 -9.15
C LEU A 111 -7.93 -6.79 -7.98
N TYR A 112 -8.69 -5.75 -7.64
CA TYR A 112 -8.46 -4.91 -6.47
C TYR A 112 -8.45 -5.71 -5.16
N ARG A 113 -9.47 -6.56 -4.95
CA ARG A 113 -9.58 -7.40 -3.74
C ARG A 113 -8.40 -8.37 -3.61
N VAL A 114 -8.02 -9.03 -4.72
CA VAL A 114 -6.91 -9.98 -4.76
C VAL A 114 -5.59 -9.28 -4.50
N LEU A 115 -5.34 -8.12 -5.12
CA LEU A 115 -4.11 -7.36 -4.92
C LEU A 115 -4.01 -6.83 -3.48
N LEU A 116 -5.09 -6.26 -2.95
CA LEU A 116 -5.13 -5.77 -1.57
C LEU A 116 -4.85 -6.91 -0.57
N SER A 117 -5.49 -8.06 -0.75
CA SER A 117 -5.34 -9.21 0.13
C SER A 117 -3.93 -9.81 0.04
N SER A 118 -3.42 -10.00 -1.17
CA SER A 118 -2.07 -10.54 -1.39
C SER A 118 -0.99 -9.61 -0.85
N ALA A 119 -1.11 -8.29 -1.03
CA ALA A 119 -0.20 -7.31 -0.45
C ALA A 119 -0.19 -7.36 1.08
N LEU A 120 -1.37 -7.45 1.71
CA LEU A 120 -1.50 -7.50 3.16
C LEU A 120 -0.90 -8.80 3.73
N ILE A 121 -1.17 -9.94 3.09
CA ILE A 121 -0.57 -11.25 3.45
C ILE A 121 0.95 -11.21 3.28
N PHE A 122 1.44 -10.73 2.13
CA PHE A 122 2.86 -10.63 1.84
C PHE A 122 3.60 -9.77 2.86
N CYS A 123 3.11 -8.56 3.13
CA CYS A 123 3.68 -7.65 4.11
C CYS A 123 3.65 -8.26 5.52
N THR A 124 2.57 -8.95 5.89
CA THR A 124 2.48 -9.67 7.18
C THR A 124 3.57 -10.73 7.30
N ILE A 125 3.71 -11.60 6.31
CA ILE A 125 4.71 -12.68 6.30
C ILE A 125 6.12 -12.08 6.37
N ALA A 126 6.40 -11.04 5.58
CA ALA A 126 7.67 -10.34 5.58
C ALA A 126 8.02 -9.78 6.97
N MET A 127 7.08 -9.08 7.61
CA MET A 127 7.29 -8.48 8.94
C MET A 127 7.44 -9.54 10.03
N VAL A 128 6.66 -10.63 10.00
CA VAL A 128 6.82 -11.76 10.91
C VAL A 128 8.20 -12.39 10.73
N TRP A 129 8.68 -12.54 9.50
CA TRP A 129 10.00 -13.11 9.23
C TRP A 129 11.13 -12.22 9.77
N VAL A 130 11.07 -10.91 9.51
CA VAL A 130 12.01 -9.92 10.07
C VAL A 130 11.99 -9.98 11.59
N TYR A 131 10.81 -10.01 12.21
CA TYR A 131 10.66 -10.11 13.66
C TYR A 131 11.32 -11.38 14.23
N LEU A 132 11.04 -12.54 13.63
CA LEU A 132 11.63 -13.82 14.05
C LEU A 132 13.15 -13.83 13.83
N HIS A 133 13.65 -13.17 12.79
CA HIS A 133 15.08 -13.04 12.54
C HIS A 133 15.76 -12.18 13.62
N VAL A 134 15.23 -10.99 13.89
CA VAL A 134 15.76 -10.08 14.94
C VAL A 134 15.68 -10.75 16.32
N ARG A 135 14.60 -11.46 16.63
CA ARG A 135 14.47 -12.20 17.89
C ARG A 135 15.54 -13.28 18.04
N ARG A 136 15.83 -14.03 16.96
CA ARG A 136 16.90 -15.04 16.95
C ARG A 136 18.28 -14.39 17.14
N GLN A 137 18.54 -13.24 16.52
CA GLN A 137 19.79 -12.50 16.70
C GLN A 137 19.96 -12.06 18.16
N GLU A 138 18.91 -11.53 18.79
CA GLU A 138 18.98 -11.13 20.21
C GLU A 138 19.27 -12.30 21.14
N LEU A 139 18.61 -13.45 20.94
CA LEU A 139 18.86 -14.65 21.75
C LEU A 139 20.30 -15.13 21.63
N ARG A 140 20.89 -15.07 20.43
CA ARG A 140 22.32 -15.38 20.24
C ARG A 140 23.21 -14.36 20.95
N MET A 141 22.92 -13.07 20.85
CA MET A 141 23.70 -12.02 21.54
C MET A 141 23.66 -12.15 23.06
N GLN A 142 22.54 -12.61 23.64
CA GLN A 142 22.43 -12.87 25.08
C GLN A 142 23.36 -13.99 25.56
N GLN A 143 23.72 -14.95 24.71
CA GLN A 143 24.65 -16.01 25.08
C GLN A 143 26.09 -15.50 25.19
N TYR A 144 26.44 -14.42 24.47
CA TYR A 144 27.79 -13.85 24.46
C TYR A 144 27.98 -12.69 25.46
N ASN A 145 27.05 -12.51 26.42
CA ASN A 145 26.92 -11.31 27.27
C ASN A 145 28.06 -11.06 28.30
N PHE A 146 29.24 -11.67 28.10
CA PHE A 146 30.34 -11.68 29.06
C PHE A 146 31.27 -10.44 28.98
N ARG A 147 31.11 -9.52 28.01
CA ARG A 147 31.92 -8.29 27.89
C ARG A 147 31.05 -7.07 27.56
N GLY A 148 31.19 -6.01 28.36
CA GLY A 148 30.34 -4.79 28.40
C GLY A 148 30.10 -3.99 27.11
N SER A 149 30.59 -4.42 25.94
CA SER A 149 30.25 -3.83 24.63
C SER A 149 28.81 -4.09 24.16
N ILE A 150 28.09 -5.03 24.78
CA ILE A 150 26.79 -5.54 24.30
C ILE A 150 25.61 -4.62 24.65
N GLN A 151 25.80 -3.66 25.54
CA GLN A 151 24.72 -2.76 25.95
C GLN A 151 24.25 -1.84 24.79
N GLN A 152 25.14 -1.50 23.86
CA GLN A 152 24.82 -0.61 22.74
C GLN A 152 24.02 -1.32 21.64
N THR A 153 24.41 -2.52 21.23
CA THR A 153 23.69 -3.33 20.24
C THR A 153 22.29 -3.73 20.72
N HIS A 154 22.13 -4.00 22.02
CA HIS A 154 20.82 -4.32 22.59
C HIS A 154 19.83 -3.14 22.52
N ARG A 155 20.30 -1.90 22.72
CA ARG A 155 19.46 -0.69 22.58
C ARG A 155 19.01 -0.49 21.14
N GLU A 156 19.88 -0.75 20.16
CA GLU A 156 19.56 -0.62 18.74
C GLU A 156 18.54 -1.66 18.28
N SER A 157 18.66 -2.92 18.70
CA SER A 157 17.67 -3.96 18.36
C SER A 157 16.27 -3.65 18.91
N LYS A 158 16.18 -3.20 20.17
CA LYS A 158 14.90 -2.75 20.76
C LYS A 158 14.26 -1.62 19.97
N ARG A 159 15.06 -0.71 19.46
CA ARG A 159 14.60 0.42 18.64
C ARG A 159 14.08 -0.04 17.28
N ILE A 160 14.83 -0.91 16.59
CA ILE A 160 14.41 -1.49 15.30
C ILE A 160 13.07 -2.20 15.46
N ARG A 161 12.88 -2.96 16.55
CA ARG A 161 11.60 -3.63 16.84
C ARG A 161 10.44 -2.67 17.01
N LYS A 162 10.63 -1.55 17.74
CA LYS A 162 9.58 -0.54 17.90
C LYS A 162 9.17 0.08 16.56
N ILE A 163 10.15 0.38 15.70
CA ILE A 163 9.90 0.92 14.35
C ILE A 163 9.13 -0.10 13.51
N LEU A 164 9.56 -1.36 13.50
CA LEU A 164 8.90 -2.45 12.78
C LEU A 164 7.44 -2.66 13.25
N SER A 165 7.22 -2.59 14.57
CA SER A 165 5.89 -2.68 15.17
C SER A 165 5.00 -1.52 14.75
N LEU A 166 5.53 -0.28 14.75
CA LEU A 166 4.79 0.90 14.35
C LEU A 166 4.40 0.84 12.86
N TYR A 167 5.34 0.42 12.01
CA TYR A 167 5.08 0.19 10.58
C TYR A 167 3.98 -0.86 10.37
N THR A 168 4.10 -2.02 11.03
CA THR A 168 3.12 -3.11 10.91
C THR A 168 1.74 -2.67 11.37
N LEU A 169 1.64 -1.95 12.50
CA LEU A 169 0.38 -1.41 13.00
C LEU A 169 -0.24 -0.40 12.00
N SER A 170 0.58 0.48 11.44
CA SER A 170 0.13 1.45 10.44
C SER A 170 -0.44 0.80 9.18
N LEU A 171 0.19 -0.30 8.76
CA LEU A 171 -0.24 -1.10 7.61
C LEU A 171 -1.59 -1.74 7.86
N TYR A 172 -1.79 -2.35 9.04
CA TYR A 172 -3.10 -2.94 9.41
C TYR A 172 -4.18 -1.90 9.61
N LEU A 173 -3.88 -0.75 10.22
CA LEU A 173 -4.86 0.32 10.37
C LEU A 173 -5.30 0.86 9.01
N THR A 174 -4.40 0.99 8.05
CA THR A 174 -4.74 1.54 6.73
C THR A 174 -5.42 0.51 5.84
N TYR A 175 -4.78 -0.64 5.63
CA TYR A 175 -5.23 -1.64 4.67
C TYR A 175 -6.15 -2.69 5.29
N GLY A 176 -6.01 -2.99 6.58
CA GLY A 176 -6.92 -3.89 7.28
C GLY A 176 -8.32 -3.32 7.39
N ILE A 177 -8.46 -2.02 7.71
CA ILE A 177 -9.76 -1.33 7.70
C ILE A 177 -10.33 -1.29 6.28
N ALA A 178 -9.51 -0.99 5.27
CA ALA A 178 -9.94 -1.00 3.87
C ALA A 178 -10.41 -2.39 3.42
N LEU A 179 -9.69 -3.45 3.78
CA LEU A 179 -10.06 -4.83 3.47
C LEU A 179 -11.36 -5.22 4.18
N LEU A 180 -11.50 -4.85 5.45
CA LEU A 180 -12.71 -5.10 6.23
C LEU A 180 -13.94 -4.41 5.61
N GLY A 181 -13.79 -3.16 5.16
CA GLY A 181 -14.87 -2.44 4.47
C GLY A 181 -15.21 -2.99 3.08
N VAL A 182 -14.33 -3.77 2.47
CA VAL A 182 -14.58 -4.46 1.20
C VAL A 182 -15.21 -5.84 1.42
N LEU A 183 -14.89 -6.51 2.53
CA LEU A 183 -15.42 -7.82 2.91
C LEU A 183 -16.80 -7.72 3.58
N LEU A 184 -16.98 -6.76 4.47
CA LEU A 184 -18.24 -6.51 5.16
C LEU A 184 -19.04 -5.46 4.37
N PRO A 185 -20.36 -5.65 4.17
CA PRO A 185 -21.22 -4.62 3.60
C PRO A 185 -21.45 -3.52 4.63
N LEU A 186 -20.39 -2.79 4.99
CA LEU A 186 -20.49 -1.64 5.88
C LEU A 186 -21.29 -0.55 5.17
N PRO A 187 -22.15 0.19 5.90
CA PRO A 187 -22.83 1.35 5.35
C PRO A 187 -21.79 2.32 4.77
N TYR A 188 -22.18 3.10 3.75
CA TYR A 188 -21.33 4.02 2.98
C TYR A 188 -20.37 4.89 3.82
N ASN A 189 -20.69 5.12 5.09
CA ASN A 189 -19.86 5.82 6.08
C ASN A 189 -18.49 5.15 6.33
N GLY A 190 -18.36 3.82 6.19
CA GLY A 190 -17.10 3.11 6.40
C GLY A 190 -16.00 3.49 5.40
N LEU A 191 -16.38 3.84 4.17
CA LEU A 191 -15.48 4.34 3.13
C LEU A 191 -14.97 5.77 3.42
N PHE A 192 -15.61 6.50 4.31
CA PHE A 192 -15.16 7.85 4.68
C PHE A 192 -13.88 7.80 5.54
N LEU A 193 -13.73 6.74 6.36
CA LEU A 193 -12.56 6.54 7.23
C LEU A 193 -11.28 6.23 6.46
N THR A 194 -11.36 5.60 5.28
CA THR A 194 -10.16 5.20 4.52
C THR A 194 -9.49 6.37 3.79
N ARG A 195 -10.24 7.43 3.49
CA ARG A 195 -9.73 8.63 2.81
C ARG A 195 -8.64 9.35 3.60
N PRO A 196 -8.82 9.73 4.89
CA PRO A 196 -7.76 10.36 5.68
C PRO A 196 -6.63 9.38 6.06
N LEU A 197 -6.89 8.07 6.07
CA LEU A 197 -5.86 7.08 6.38
C LEU A 197 -4.77 6.98 5.30
N THR A 198 -5.12 7.27 4.04
CA THR A 198 -4.16 7.21 2.93
C THR A 198 -2.99 8.21 3.07
N PRO A 199 -3.21 9.53 3.28
CA PRO A 199 -2.12 10.47 3.54
C PRO A 199 -1.43 10.19 4.89
N PHE A 200 -2.17 9.69 5.88
CA PHE A 200 -1.60 9.30 7.18
C PHE A 200 -0.59 8.16 7.06
N LEU A 201 -0.84 7.19 6.18
CA LEU A 201 0.13 6.13 5.85
C LEU A 201 1.43 6.72 5.27
N GLY A 202 1.32 7.67 4.34
CA GLY A 202 2.47 8.37 3.78
C GLY A 202 3.30 9.07 4.87
N PHE A 203 2.63 9.75 5.79
CA PHE A 203 3.26 10.39 6.95
C PHE A 203 3.95 9.38 7.88
N LEU A 204 3.30 8.25 8.20
CA LEU A 204 3.90 7.23 9.06
C LEU A 204 5.10 6.55 8.41
N ASN A 205 5.05 6.30 7.09
CA ASN A 205 6.20 5.80 6.35
C ASN A 205 7.36 6.78 6.38
N MET A 206 7.09 8.07 6.16
CA MET A 206 8.10 9.12 6.29
C MET A 206 8.74 9.10 7.69
N LEU A 207 7.94 9.01 8.75
CA LEU A 207 8.43 8.96 10.13
C LEU A 207 9.37 7.76 10.36
N VAL A 208 9.04 6.59 9.80
CA VAL A 208 9.90 5.39 9.85
C VAL A 208 11.27 5.63 9.21
N TYR A 209 11.37 6.42 8.14
CA TYR A 209 12.64 6.75 7.49
C TYR A 209 13.43 7.86 8.18
N PHE A 210 12.76 8.89 8.72
CA PHE A 210 13.44 10.02 9.37
C PHE A 210 13.93 9.69 10.78
N LEU A 211 13.16 8.91 11.55
CA LEU A 211 13.48 8.64 12.95
C LEU A 211 14.88 8.02 13.12
N PRO A 212 15.33 7.02 12.33
CA PRO A 212 16.71 6.52 12.29
C PRO A 212 17.77 7.60 12.25
N ASN A 213 17.66 8.52 11.29
CA ASN A 213 18.66 9.53 10.97
C ASN A 213 18.73 10.63 12.04
N CYS A 214 17.59 11.11 12.55
CA CYS A 214 17.58 12.16 13.58
C CYS A 214 18.27 11.71 14.86
N LEU A 215 18.06 10.47 15.30
CA LEU A 215 18.72 9.94 16.49
C LEU A 215 20.19 9.56 16.27
N LYS A 216 20.59 9.28 15.02
CA LYS A 216 22.02 9.15 14.69
C LYS A 216 22.68 10.52 14.82
N TYR A 217 22.08 11.55 14.23
CA TYR A 217 22.57 12.92 14.30
C TYR A 217 22.70 13.43 15.74
N GLN A 218 21.70 13.19 16.60
CA GLN A 218 21.71 13.54 18.03
C GLN A 218 22.75 12.75 18.86
N ARG A 219 23.26 11.62 18.35
CA ARG A 219 24.32 10.87 19.04
C ARG A 219 25.70 11.43 18.71
N ASP A 220 25.83 11.97 17.50
CA ASP A 220 27.09 12.47 16.96
C ASP A 220 27.34 13.96 17.33
N HIS A 221 26.30 14.71 17.75
CA HIS A 221 26.33 16.12 18.15
C HIS A 221 25.65 16.32 19.50
#